data_AF-A0A534AGP1-F1
#
_entry.id   AF-A0A534AGP1-F1
#
_cell.length_a   1.000
_cell.length_b   1.000
_cell.length_c   1.000
_cell.angle_alpha   90.00
_cell.angle_beta   90.00
_cell.angle_gamma   90.00
#
_symmetry.space_group_name_H-M   'P 1'
#
loop_
_entity.id
_entity.type
_entity.pdbx_description
1 polymer ?
#
loop_
_entity_poly.entity_id
_entity_poly.type
_entity_poly.pdbx_seq_one_letter_code
_entity_poly.pdbx_strand_id
1 'polypeptide(L)'
;MNRREVLQQVAWLMGGTLSAPAVLGVLEGCRAAENAAWKPQFLSERQAELVAEVAEIMIPRTATPGAKDVGVPAFIDAMLKEAYPREDRERYLSGL
;
A
#
# COMPACT_ATOMS: atom_id res chain seq x y z
N MET A 1 -19.99 39.40 -27.85
CA MET A 1 -18.79 38.58 -27.56
C MET A 1 -18.44 38.77 -26.09
N ASN A 2 -18.80 37.79 -25.26
CA ASN A 2 -18.68 37.85 -23.81
C ASN A 2 -17.26 37.48 -23.37
N ARG A 3 -16.41 38.50 -23.23
CA ARG A 3 -15.01 38.34 -22.78
C ARG A 3 -14.90 37.63 -21.42
N ARG A 4 -15.92 37.76 -20.56
CA ARG A 4 -15.98 37.08 -19.25
C ARG A 4 -16.21 35.56 -19.37
N GLU A 5 -17.02 35.10 -20.32
CA GLU A 5 -17.26 33.67 -20.55
C GLU A 5 -16.00 32.99 -21.06
N VAL A 6 -15.27 33.64 -21.98
CA VAL A 6 -13.99 33.13 -22.50
C VAL A 6 -12.95 33.03 -21.39
N LEU A 7 -12.86 34.03 -20.51
CA LEU A 7 -11.94 34.00 -19.37
C LEU A 7 -12.31 32.91 -18.36
N GLN A 8 -13.60 32.67 -18.10
CA GLN A 8 -14.05 31.58 -17.23
C GLN A 8 -13.74 30.21 -17.84
N GLN A 9 -13.97 30.01 -19.13
CA GLN A 9 -13.67 28.74 -19.80
C GLN A 9 -12.17 28.44 -19.81
N VAL A 10 -11.33 29.46 -20.05
CA VAL A 10 -9.87 29.33 -19.99
C VAL A 10 -9.41 29.03 -18.56
N ALA A 11 -10.01 29.65 -17.54
CA ALA A 11 -9.71 29.35 -16.14
C ALA A 11 -10.09 27.91 -15.76
N TRP A 12 -11.24 27.41 -16.21
CA TRP A 12 -11.65 26.02 -15.99
C TRP A 12 -10.72 25.02 -16.70
N LEU A 13 -10.32 25.29 -17.94
CA LEU A 13 -9.42 24.42 -18.69
C LEU A 13 -8.02 24.37 -18.09
N MET A 14 -7.44 25.53 -17.72
CA MET A 14 -6.12 25.59 -17.09
C MET A 14 -6.16 25.03 -15.66
N GLY A 15 -7.21 25.35 -14.90
CA GLY A 15 -7.39 24.80 -13.55
C GLY A 15 -7.55 23.28 -13.56
N GLY A 16 -8.32 22.72 -14.50
CA GLY A 16 -8.50 21.28 -14.65
C GLY A 16 -7.21 20.56 -15.08
N THR A 17 -6.47 21.11 -16.04
CA THR A 17 -5.22 20.49 -16.53
C THR A 17 -4.08 20.52 -15.52
N LEU A 18 -3.95 21.60 -14.74
CA LEU A 18 -2.93 21.67 -13.68
C LEU A 18 -3.26 20.77 -12.49
N SER A 19 -4.55 20.59 -12.18
CA SER A 19 -4.99 19.81 -11.01
C SER A 19 -5.16 18.32 -11.30
N ALA A 20 -5.39 17.94 -12.57
CA ALA A 20 -5.61 16.55 -12.96
C ALA A 20 -4.47 15.60 -12.56
N PRO A 21 -3.17 15.92 -12.74
CA PRO A 21 -2.08 15.05 -12.31
C PRO A 21 -2.04 14.84 -10.80
N ALA A 22 -2.37 15.86 -10.00
CA ALA A 22 -2.39 15.76 -8.54
C ALA A 22 -3.53 14.86 -8.05
N VAL A 23 -4.72 15.00 -8.64
CA VAL A 23 -5.87 14.13 -8.33
C VAL A 23 -5.59 12.69 -8.76
N LEU A 24 -4.99 12.49 -9.94
CA LEU A 24 -4.59 11.16 -10.41
C LEU A 24 -3.52 10.53 -9.51
N GLY A 25 -2.54 11.29 -9.03
CA GLY A 25 -1.54 10.80 -8.09
C GLY A 25 -2.13 10.36 -6.74
N VAL A 26 -3.11 11.09 -6.21
CA VAL A 26 -3.84 10.70 -4.99
C VAL A 26 -4.65 9.41 -5.23
N LEU A 27 -5.28 9.27 -6.39
CA LEU A 27 -6.05 8.07 -6.75
C LEU A 27 -5.15 6.86 -7.01
N GLU A 28 -3.96 7.04 -7.59
CA GLU A 28 -2.97 5.97 -7.71
C GLU A 28 -2.45 5.51 -6.34
N GLY A 29 -2.36 6.40 -5.35
CA GLY A 29 -2.09 6.02 -3.96
C GLY A 29 -3.17 5.12 -3.34
N CYS A 30 -4.38 5.10 -3.90
CA CYS A 30 -5.45 4.19 -3.50
C CYS A 30 -5.47 2.85 -4.28
N ARG A 31 -4.57 2.64 -5.26
CA ARG A 31 -4.41 1.30 -5.83
C ARG A 31 -3.76 0.41 -4.78
N ALA A 32 -4.46 -0.65 -4.41
CA ALA A 32 -3.84 -1.78 -3.72
C ALA A 32 -2.62 -2.20 -4.54
N ALA A 33 -1.43 -2.19 -3.92
CA ALA A 33 -0.22 -2.68 -4.57
C ALA A 33 -0.54 -4.06 -5.14
N GLU A 34 -0.41 -4.22 -6.47
CA GLU A 34 -0.51 -5.54 -7.07
C GLU A 34 0.50 -6.43 -6.34
N ASN A 35 0.03 -7.58 -5.84
CA ASN A 35 0.85 -8.61 -5.22
C ASN A 35 1.79 -9.22 -6.27
N ALA A 36 2.72 -8.42 -6.78
CA ALA A 36 3.92 -8.91 -7.42
C ALA A 36 4.57 -9.87 -6.44
N ALA A 37 5.00 -11.03 -6.93
CA ALA A 37 5.58 -12.11 -6.13
C ALA A 37 6.65 -11.57 -5.16
N TRP A 38 6.23 -11.21 -3.96
CA TRP A 38 7.06 -10.58 -2.97
C TRP A 38 7.97 -11.65 -2.37
N LYS A 39 9.26 -11.34 -2.29
CA LYS A 39 10.25 -12.21 -1.66
C LYS A 39 10.57 -11.69 -0.26
N PRO A 40 10.46 -12.53 0.78
CA PRO A 40 10.86 -12.17 2.13
C PRO A 40 12.33 -11.74 2.19
N GLN A 41 12.60 -10.69 2.96
CA GLN A 41 13.93 -10.11 3.15
C GLN A 41 14.51 -10.37 4.53
N PHE A 42 13.67 -10.55 5.55
CA PHE A 42 14.09 -10.86 6.92
C PHE A 42 13.64 -12.27 7.34
N LEU A 43 12.38 -12.61 7.07
CA LEU A 43 11.82 -13.93 7.35
C LEU A 43 12.30 -14.96 6.32
N SER A 44 12.39 -16.23 6.72
CA SER A 44 12.48 -17.33 5.74
C SER A 44 11.16 -17.51 4.99
N GLU A 45 11.18 -18.18 3.84
CA GLU A 45 9.96 -18.43 3.04
C GLU A 45 8.85 -19.09 3.88
N ARG A 46 9.19 -20.12 4.66
CA ARG A 46 8.23 -20.82 5.52
C ARG A 46 7.68 -19.94 6.65
N GLN A 47 8.51 -19.07 7.23
CA GLN A 47 8.05 -18.13 8.25
C GLN A 47 7.15 -17.04 7.66
N ALA A 48 7.49 -16.55 6.46
CA ALA A 48 6.68 -15.59 5.75
C ALA A 48 5.31 -16.16 5.36
N GLU A 49 5.25 -17.42 4.92
CA GLU A 49 3.99 -18.14 4.69
C GLU A 49 3.15 -18.23 5.96
N LEU A 50 3.76 -18.63 7.09
CA LEU A 50 3.06 -18.70 8.38
C LEU A 50 2.49 -17.32 8.78
N VAL A 51 3.32 -16.28 8.71
CA VAL A 51 2.89 -14.91 9.02
C VAL A 51 1.79 -14.45 8.07
N ALA A 52 1.86 -14.82 6.80
CA ALA A 52 0.82 -14.50 5.82
C ALA A 52 -0.52 -15.17 6.15
N GLU A 53 -0.51 -16.44 6.54
CA GLU A 53 -1.72 -17.14 6.98
C GLU A 53 -2.29 -16.52 8.26
N VAL A 54 -1.46 -16.24 9.26
CA VAL A 54 -1.89 -15.59 10.50
C VAL A 54 -2.49 -14.21 10.22
N ALA A 55 -1.85 -13.40 9.38
CA ALA A 55 -2.36 -12.08 9.02
C ALA A 55 -3.71 -12.18 8.29
N GLU A 56 -3.88 -13.17 7.40
CA GLU A 56 -5.15 -13.41 6.70
C GLU A 56 -6.25 -13.91 7.64
N ILE A 57 -5.93 -14.70 8.65
CA ILE A 57 -6.90 -15.08 9.69
C ILE A 57 -7.37 -13.84 10.47
N MET A 58 -6.47 -12.88 10.73
CA MET A 58 -6.81 -11.65 11.45
C MET A 58 -7.63 -10.67 10.59
N ILE A 59 -7.30 -10.53 9.31
CA ILE A 59 -8.00 -9.67 8.34
C ILE A 59 -8.34 -10.52 7.11
N PRO A 60 -9.40 -11.32 7.19
CA PRO A 60 -9.77 -12.22 6.11
C PRO A 60 -10.40 -11.45 4.96
N ARG A 61 -10.14 -11.92 3.74
CA ARG A 61 -10.91 -11.48 2.57
C ARG A 61 -12.40 -11.79 2.77
N THR A 62 -13.22 -10.75 2.62
CA THR A 62 -14.70 -10.85 2.63
C THR A 62 -15.26 -10.07 1.45
N ALA A 63 -16.17 -9.10 1.69
CA ALA A 63 -16.56 -8.11 0.69
C ALA A 63 -15.47 -7.06 0.45
N THR A 64 -14.49 -6.95 1.36
CA THR A 64 -13.29 -6.13 1.24
C THR A 64 -12.04 -7.01 1.08
N PRO A 65 -10.95 -6.49 0.50
CA PRO A 65 -9.66 -7.18 0.44
C PRO A 65 -9.15 -7.60 1.83
N GLY A 66 -8.52 -8.78 1.90
CA GLY A 66 -7.86 -9.32 3.08
C GLY A 66 -6.41 -8.87 3.23
N ALA A 67 -5.73 -9.36 4.28
CA ALA A 67 -4.35 -9.00 4.61
C ALA A 67 -3.35 -9.31 3.48
N LYS A 68 -3.45 -10.51 2.89
CA LYS A 68 -2.58 -10.92 1.79
C LYS A 68 -2.82 -10.06 0.55
N ASP A 69 -4.06 -9.64 0.32
CA ASP A 69 -4.43 -8.87 -0.86
C ASP A 69 -3.84 -7.48 -0.88
N VAL A 70 -3.62 -6.90 0.30
CA VAL A 70 -3.10 -5.54 0.48
C VAL A 70 -1.63 -5.52 0.93
N GLY A 71 -0.94 -6.66 0.88
CA GLY A 71 0.50 -6.74 1.12
C GLY A 71 0.92 -6.61 2.59
N VAL A 72 0.03 -6.90 3.55
CA VAL A 72 0.38 -6.89 4.99
C VAL A 72 1.60 -7.76 5.32
N PRO A 73 1.75 -8.99 4.79
CA PRO A 73 2.90 -9.85 5.12
C PRO A 73 4.23 -9.22 4.69
N ALA A 74 4.25 -8.56 3.52
CA ALA A 74 5.42 -7.86 3.02
C ALA A 74 5.78 -6.66 3.89
N PHE A 75 4.78 -5.94 4.38
CA PHE A 75 4.98 -4.83 5.30
C PHE A 75 5.57 -5.30 6.65
N ILE A 76 5.07 -6.41 7.22
CA ILE A 76 5.58 -6.96 8.48
C ILE A 76 7.06 -7.31 8.36
N ASP A 77 7.45 -7.99 7.27
CA ASP A 77 8.85 -8.36 7.01
C ASP A 77 9.76 -7.13 6.85
N ALA A 78 9.30 -6.10 6.13
CA ALA A 78 10.03 -4.84 5.99
C ALA A 78 10.20 -4.13 7.34
N MET A 79 9.14 -4.08 8.17
CA MET A 79 9.19 -3.50 9.51
C MET A 79 10.20 -4.22 10.42
N LEU A 80 10.19 -5.55 10.40
CA LEU A 80 11.15 -6.34 11.16
C LEU A 80 12.58 -6.05 10.71
N LYS A 81 12.80 -5.92 9.39
CA LYS A 81 14.14 -5.63 8.84
C LYS A 81 14.63 -4.21 9.15
N GLU A 82 13.79 -3.22 8.96
CA GLU A 82 14.19 -1.80 8.85
C GLU A 82 13.94 -1.00 10.12
N ALA A 83 12.91 -1.33 10.90
CA ALA A 83 12.46 -0.51 12.04
C ALA A 83 12.69 -1.16 13.41
N TYR A 84 12.67 -2.49 13.51
CA TYR A 84 12.68 -3.17 14.81
C TYR A 84 14.11 -3.25 15.40
N PRO A 85 14.27 -2.94 16.71
CA PRO A 85 15.48 -3.26 17.45
C PRO A 85 15.84 -4.75 17.33
N ARG A 86 17.12 -5.07 17.50
CA ARG A 86 17.60 -6.45 17.37
C ARG A 86 16.93 -7.39 18.38
N GLU A 87 16.76 -6.94 19.61
CA GLU A 87 16.13 -7.71 20.69
C GLU A 87 14.68 -8.08 20.34
N ASP A 88 13.92 -7.14 19.78
CA ASP A 88 12.53 -7.37 19.35
C ASP A 88 12.45 -8.31 18.14
N ARG A 89 13.40 -8.21 17.21
CA ARG A 89 13.52 -9.16 16.09
C ARG A 89 13.74 -10.59 16.55
N GLU A 90 14.67 -10.79 17.49
CA GLU A 90 14.98 -12.12 18.04
C GLU A 90 13.79 -12.68 18.84
N ARG A 91 13.09 -11.81 19.58
CA ARG A 91 11.85 -12.17 20.27
C ARG A 91 10.75 -12.57 19.29
N TYR A 92 10.59 -11.85 18.19
CA TYR A 92 9.60 -12.20 17.16
C TYR A 92 9.91 -13.58 16.55
N LEU A 93 11.16 -13.82 16.18
CA LEU A 93 11.58 -15.10 15.59
C LEU A 93 11.45 -16.29 16.54
N SER A 94 11.64 -16.09 17.85
CA SER A 94 11.46 -17.17 18.85
C SER A 94 10.00 -17.51 19.13
N GLY A 95 9.05 -16.65 18.73
CA GLY A 95 7.62 -16.90 18.83
C GLY A 95 6.97 -17.48 17.57
N LEU A 96 7.74 -17.64 16.48
CA LEU A 96 7.31 -18.25 15.21
C LEU A 96 7.64 -19.75 15.17
#